data_AF-A0A5C7J6H9-F1
#
_entry.id   AF-A0A5C7J6H9-F1
#
_cell.length_a   1.000
_cell.length_b   1.000
_cell.length_c   1.000
_cell.angle_alpha   90.00
_cell.angle_beta   90.00
_cell.angle_gamma   90.00
#
_symmetry.space_group_name_H-M   'P 1'
#
loop_
_entity.id
_entity.type
_entity.pdbx_description
1 polymer ?
#
loop_
_entity_poly.entity_id
_entity_poly.type
_entity_poly.pdbx_seq_one_letter_code
_entity_poly.pdbx_strand_id
1 'polypeptide(L)'
;MSKNISLDQMELDGKTKPDTIVGEILRQNPEMPFPLPLDELAQVAGIKEIAELRTEGFEGMLMTDAEKSSGVILVKANGNPQRKRFTIAHELGHYLLPWHRQTKYSCTSESIKDVGGDSRASRLLEMEQEANAFASELLMPTAVFRRLLQQYGEPDLEQVQALSVHFDTSIQATAHRFLRLSDYPVAFVFSHNDTITYWTRGPEFPFRMRIRNGSPLPRESLARGSGQGLAEMEALDGLTWLSDERDERLPDTILEQTLFQRDGYKVTMLYVDDLPSDDDD
;
A
#
# COMPACT_ATOMS: atom_id res chain seq x y z
N MET A 1 12.91 -16.64 -20.18
CA MET A 1 13.15 -17.87 -19.40
C MET A 1 12.50 -17.62 -18.06
N SER A 2 11.41 -18.33 -17.72
CA SER A 2 10.85 -18.24 -16.35
C SER A 2 11.95 -18.72 -15.41
N LYS A 3 12.31 -17.88 -14.44
CA LYS A 3 13.19 -18.29 -13.34
C LYS A 3 12.33 -19.19 -12.47
N ASN A 4 12.75 -20.44 -12.28
CA ASN A 4 12.03 -21.38 -11.44
C ASN A 4 11.92 -20.80 -10.02
N ILE A 5 10.72 -20.40 -9.63
CA ILE A 5 10.39 -20.10 -8.24
C ILE A 5 10.38 -21.44 -7.49
N SER A 6 10.94 -21.45 -6.29
CA SER A 6 10.89 -22.60 -5.39
C SER A 6 10.33 -22.20 -4.03
N LEU A 7 9.58 -23.10 -3.39
CA LEU A 7 9.08 -22.89 -2.04
C LEU A 7 9.18 -24.18 -1.23
N ASP A 8 10.11 -24.22 -0.28
CA ASP A 8 10.11 -25.20 0.80
C ASP A 8 9.22 -24.68 1.93
N GLN A 9 8.05 -25.30 2.07
CA GLN A 9 7.07 -24.92 3.09
C GLN A 9 7.49 -25.33 4.50
N MET A 10 8.35 -26.35 4.66
CA MET A 10 8.83 -26.75 5.98
C MET A 10 9.69 -25.65 6.61
N GLU A 11 10.44 -24.91 5.78
CA GLU A 11 11.21 -23.74 6.23
C GLU A 11 10.31 -22.56 6.65
N LEU A 12 9.00 -22.60 6.37
CA LEU A 12 8.04 -21.61 6.90
C LEU A 12 7.64 -21.91 8.34
N ASP A 13 7.87 -23.12 8.84
CA ASP A 13 7.49 -23.53 10.19
C ASP A 13 8.22 -22.71 11.27
N GLY A 14 7.53 -22.47 12.39
CA GLY A 14 8.06 -21.71 13.52
C GLY A 14 8.06 -20.19 13.35
N LYS A 15 7.75 -19.68 12.16
CA LYS A 15 7.51 -18.26 11.94
C LYS A 15 6.13 -17.86 12.46
N THR A 16 6.04 -16.64 13.00
CA THR A 16 4.87 -16.16 13.75
C THR A 16 4.37 -14.80 13.29
N LYS A 17 4.98 -14.23 12.23
CA LYS A 17 4.59 -12.93 11.67
C LYS A 17 4.56 -12.96 10.15
N PRO A 18 3.64 -12.23 9.50
CA PRO A 18 3.55 -12.20 8.04
C PRO A 18 4.86 -11.83 7.34
N ASP A 19 5.59 -10.85 7.86
CA ASP A 19 6.86 -10.37 7.27
C ASP A 19 7.97 -11.43 7.31
N THR A 20 7.99 -12.26 8.35
CA THR A 20 8.99 -13.33 8.47
C THR A 20 8.75 -14.47 7.48
N ILE A 21 7.47 -14.76 7.16
CA ILE A 21 7.11 -15.72 6.11
C ILE A 21 7.51 -15.18 4.74
N VAL A 22 7.17 -13.92 4.42
CA VAL A 22 7.57 -13.28 3.16
C VAL A 22 9.09 -13.20 3.02
N GLY A 23 9.79 -12.84 4.10
CA GLY A 23 11.26 -12.79 4.11
C GLY A 23 11.90 -14.13 3.74
N GLU A 24 11.31 -15.24 4.17
CA GLU A 24 11.78 -16.58 3.81
C GLU A 24 11.46 -16.96 2.36
N ILE A 25 10.26 -16.63 1.87
CA ILE A 25 9.94 -16.80 0.43
C ILE A 25 10.98 -16.08 -0.42
N LEU A 26 11.35 -14.86 -0.07
CA LEU A 26 12.36 -14.07 -0.80
C LEU A 26 13.78 -14.60 -0.59
N ARG A 27 14.12 -15.14 0.59
CA ARG A 27 15.41 -15.80 0.85
C ARG A 27 15.62 -17.01 -0.04
N GLN A 28 14.58 -17.82 -0.23
CA GLN A 28 14.59 -18.98 -1.12
C GLN A 28 14.63 -18.56 -2.60
N ASN A 29 14.20 -17.34 -2.93
CA ASN A 29 14.12 -16.81 -4.29
C ASN A 29 14.84 -15.44 -4.41
N PRO A 30 16.17 -15.39 -4.25
CA PRO A 30 16.91 -14.13 -4.17
C PRO A 30 16.84 -13.29 -5.46
N GLU A 31 16.51 -13.91 -6.59
CA GLU A 31 16.36 -13.25 -7.87
C GLU A 31 14.88 -13.08 -8.31
N MET A 32 13.94 -13.11 -7.35
CA MET A 32 12.51 -12.91 -7.60
C MET A 32 12.28 -11.64 -8.44
N PRO A 33 11.65 -11.74 -9.62
CA PRO A 33 11.37 -10.56 -10.44
C PRO A 33 10.21 -9.75 -9.85
N PHE A 34 10.20 -8.45 -10.18
CA PHE A 34 9.06 -7.56 -9.95
C PHE A 34 8.52 -7.04 -11.29
N PRO A 35 7.19 -7.01 -11.49
CA PRO A 35 6.15 -7.41 -10.54
C PRO A 35 6.16 -8.91 -10.23
N LEU A 36 5.89 -9.26 -8.96
CA LEU A 36 6.01 -10.64 -8.48
C LEU A 36 5.05 -11.57 -9.26
N PRO A 37 5.54 -12.69 -9.82
CA PRO A 37 4.74 -13.69 -10.55
C PRO A 37 3.92 -14.54 -9.56
N LEU A 38 2.76 -14.00 -9.16
CA LEU A 38 1.89 -14.60 -8.15
C LEU A 38 1.37 -15.98 -8.55
N ASP A 39 1.11 -16.23 -9.83
CA ASP A 39 0.59 -17.51 -10.31
C ASP A 39 1.62 -18.64 -10.11
N GLU A 40 2.89 -18.37 -10.45
CA GLU A 40 4.00 -19.31 -10.25
C GLU A 40 4.23 -19.57 -8.76
N LEU A 41 4.21 -18.52 -7.93
CA LEU A 41 4.35 -18.65 -6.47
C LEU A 41 3.18 -19.46 -5.86
N ALA A 42 1.95 -19.18 -6.29
CA ALA A 42 0.76 -19.89 -5.83
C ALA A 42 0.83 -21.38 -6.20
N GLN A 43 1.27 -21.69 -7.43
CA GLN A 43 1.41 -23.06 -7.90
C GLN A 43 2.41 -23.87 -7.05
N VAL A 44 3.59 -23.31 -6.76
CA VAL A 44 4.59 -23.99 -5.92
C VAL A 44 4.18 -24.07 -4.45
N ALA A 45 3.33 -23.16 -3.98
CA ALA A 45 2.69 -23.25 -2.68
C ALA A 45 1.62 -24.35 -2.58
N GLY A 46 1.12 -24.88 -3.71
CA GLY A 46 0.08 -25.91 -3.73
C GLY A 46 -1.32 -25.39 -4.05
N ILE A 47 -1.47 -24.13 -4.44
CA ILE A 47 -2.69 -23.64 -5.10
C ILE A 47 -2.76 -24.27 -6.49
N LYS A 48 -3.81 -25.06 -6.74
CA LYS A 48 -4.01 -25.77 -8.00
C LYS A 48 -4.58 -24.87 -9.10
N GLU A 49 -5.36 -23.87 -8.70
CA GLU A 49 -6.08 -23.01 -9.63
C GLU A 49 -6.30 -21.62 -9.01
N ILE A 50 -6.10 -20.60 -9.85
CA ILE A 50 -6.58 -19.23 -9.62
C ILE A 50 -7.61 -18.97 -10.72
N ALA A 51 -8.85 -18.72 -10.35
CA ALA A 51 -9.94 -18.53 -11.30
C ALA A 51 -10.70 -17.22 -11.05
N GLU A 52 -11.22 -16.63 -12.13
CA GLU A 52 -12.09 -15.46 -12.03
C GLU A 52 -13.55 -15.86 -11.90
N LEU A 53 -14.27 -15.25 -10.96
CA LEU A 53 -15.70 -15.42 -10.79
C LEU A 53 -16.43 -14.07 -10.91
N ARG A 54 -17.50 -14.04 -11.70
CA ARG A 54 -18.42 -12.89 -11.72
C ARG A 54 -19.29 -12.95 -10.46
N THR A 55 -19.06 -12.03 -9.53
CA THR A 55 -19.74 -11.97 -8.24
C THR A 55 -19.73 -10.55 -7.69
N GLU A 56 -20.73 -10.22 -6.88
CA GLU A 56 -20.74 -9.02 -6.04
C GLU A 56 -20.54 -9.36 -4.55
N GLY A 57 -20.43 -10.65 -4.20
CA GLY A 57 -20.39 -11.11 -2.81
C GLY A 57 -19.00 -11.11 -2.16
N PHE A 58 -17.92 -11.05 -2.95
CA PHE A 58 -16.55 -11.05 -2.46
C PHE A 58 -15.59 -10.43 -3.49
N GLU A 59 -14.41 -10.01 -3.02
CA GLU A 59 -13.28 -9.66 -3.86
C GLU A 59 -12.37 -10.87 -4.09
N GLY A 60 -12.12 -11.64 -3.03
CA GLY A 60 -11.36 -12.89 -3.05
C GLY A 60 -12.02 -14.00 -2.23
N MET A 61 -11.72 -15.25 -2.59
CA MET A 61 -12.12 -16.42 -1.80
C MET A 61 -11.05 -17.50 -1.91
N LEU A 62 -10.52 -17.93 -0.77
CA LEU A 62 -9.67 -19.13 -0.65
C LEU A 62 -10.52 -20.35 -0.26
N MET A 63 -10.27 -21.48 -0.92
CA MET A 63 -10.74 -22.80 -0.52
C MET A 63 -9.56 -23.77 -0.45
N THR A 64 -9.40 -24.50 0.65
CA THR A 64 -8.30 -25.45 0.86
C THR A 64 -8.75 -26.67 1.65
N ASP A 65 -8.00 -27.77 1.57
CA ASP A 65 -8.11 -28.85 2.54
C ASP A 65 -7.57 -28.44 3.92
N ALA A 66 -7.87 -29.23 4.95
CA ALA A 66 -7.47 -28.96 6.33
C ALA A 66 -5.95 -29.01 6.56
N GLU A 67 -5.23 -29.78 5.74
CA GLU A 67 -3.78 -29.95 5.81
C GLU A 67 -3.03 -28.89 4.98
N LYS A 68 -3.76 -27.99 4.30
CA LYS A 68 -3.21 -27.02 3.34
C LYS A 68 -2.29 -27.65 2.29
N SER A 69 -2.67 -28.84 1.80
CA SER A 69 -1.93 -29.55 0.77
C SER A 69 -2.38 -29.19 -0.65
N SER A 70 -3.59 -28.65 -0.78
CA SER A 70 -4.18 -28.23 -2.04
C SER A 70 -5.21 -27.11 -1.81
N GLY A 71 -5.08 -26.02 -2.57
CA GLY A 71 -6.00 -24.89 -2.52
C GLY A 71 -6.47 -24.38 -3.89
N VAL A 72 -7.53 -23.59 -3.88
CA VAL A 72 -8.07 -22.83 -5.02
C VAL A 72 -8.34 -21.40 -4.56
N ILE A 73 -7.94 -20.43 -5.37
CA ILE A 73 -8.21 -19.02 -5.14
C ILE A 73 -9.20 -18.55 -6.21
N LEU A 74 -10.33 -17.96 -5.79
CA LEU A 74 -11.23 -17.25 -6.68
C LEU A 74 -11.07 -15.74 -6.50
N VAL A 75 -11.02 -15.01 -7.60
CA VAL A 75 -10.97 -13.53 -7.60
C VAL A 75 -12.12 -12.94 -8.39
N LYS A 76 -12.59 -11.76 -7.97
CA LYS A 76 -13.65 -11.04 -8.69
C LYS A 76 -13.23 -10.73 -10.13
N ALA A 77 -14.06 -11.16 -11.07
CA ALA A 77 -13.86 -10.89 -12.50
C ALA A 77 -14.00 -9.40 -12.84
N ASN A 78 -13.39 -8.97 -13.95
CA ASN A 78 -13.46 -7.58 -14.45
C ASN A 78 -12.96 -6.48 -13.49
N GLY A 79 -12.31 -6.84 -12.37
CA GLY A 79 -11.68 -5.88 -11.47
C GLY A 79 -10.40 -5.26 -12.03
N ASN A 80 -9.95 -4.16 -11.41
CA ASN A 80 -8.65 -3.55 -11.68
C ASN A 80 -7.52 -4.59 -11.53
N PRO A 81 -6.56 -4.70 -12.47
CA PRO A 81 -5.50 -5.71 -12.42
C PRO A 81 -4.64 -5.67 -11.14
N GLN A 82 -4.27 -4.47 -10.68
CA GLN A 82 -3.48 -4.27 -9.46
C GLN A 82 -4.29 -4.68 -8.22
N ARG A 83 -5.61 -4.43 -8.23
CA ARG A 83 -6.51 -4.91 -7.18
C ARG A 83 -6.59 -6.44 -7.18
N LYS A 84 -6.69 -7.08 -8.35
CA LYS A 84 -6.65 -8.55 -8.46
C LYS A 84 -5.34 -9.12 -7.91
N ARG A 85 -4.20 -8.52 -8.26
CA ARG A 85 -2.88 -8.92 -7.73
C ARG A 85 -2.84 -8.85 -6.20
N PHE A 86 -3.35 -7.75 -5.63
CA PHE A 86 -3.47 -7.62 -4.17
C PHE A 86 -4.36 -8.71 -3.57
N THR A 87 -5.53 -8.96 -4.16
CA THR A 87 -6.43 -10.02 -3.70
C THR A 87 -5.77 -11.39 -3.74
N ILE A 88 -5.08 -11.76 -4.83
CA ILE A 88 -4.36 -13.04 -4.91
C ILE A 88 -3.29 -13.14 -3.82
N ALA A 89 -2.50 -12.07 -3.62
CA ALA A 89 -1.50 -12.04 -2.57
C ALA A 89 -2.12 -12.13 -1.16
N HIS A 90 -3.29 -11.55 -0.94
CA HIS A 90 -4.06 -11.62 0.30
C HIS A 90 -4.55 -13.05 0.57
N GLU A 91 -5.17 -13.71 -0.42
CA GLU A 91 -5.60 -15.12 -0.28
C GLU A 91 -4.40 -16.06 -0.09
N LEU A 92 -3.26 -15.78 -0.73
CA LEU A 92 -2.00 -16.47 -0.45
C LEU A 92 -1.53 -16.27 0.99
N GLY A 93 -1.79 -15.10 1.59
CA GLY A 93 -1.58 -14.88 3.01
C GLY A 93 -2.42 -15.83 3.86
N HIS A 94 -3.73 -15.93 3.60
CA HIS A 94 -4.57 -16.91 4.31
C HIS A 94 -4.07 -18.35 4.16
N TYR A 95 -3.57 -18.69 2.98
CA TYR A 95 -3.05 -20.01 2.70
C TYR A 95 -1.69 -20.28 3.38
N LEU A 96 -0.74 -19.36 3.30
CA LEU A 96 0.63 -19.58 3.74
C LEU A 96 0.88 -19.27 5.22
N LEU A 97 0.01 -18.49 5.88
CA LEU A 97 0.15 -18.22 7.32
C LEU A 97 -0.27 -19.48 8.12
N PRO A 98 0.62 -20.13 8.87
CA PRO A 98 0.33 -21.42 9.54
C PRO A 98 -0.77 -21.34 10.60
N TRP A 99 -0.98 -20.17 11.21
CA TRP A 99 -2.02 -19.93 12.20
C TRP A 99 -3.40 -19.60 11.58
N HIS A 100 -3.51 -19.58 10.25
CA HIS A 100 -4.76 -19.42 9.52
C HIS A 100 -5.38 -20.78 9.17
N ARG A 101 -6.17 -21.35 10.09
CA ARG A 101 -6.62 -22.76 10.02
C ARG A 101 -7.97 -23.00 9.35
N GLN A 102 -8.63 -21.99 8.82
CA GLN A 102 -9.92 -22.20 8.16
C GLN A 102 -9.70 -22.80 6.77
N THR A 103 -10.58 -23.70 6.37
CA THR A 103 -10.57 -24.31 5.04
C THR A 103 -11.22 -23.42 3.98
N LYS A 104 -11.87 -22.33 4.40
CA LYS A 104 -12.50 -21.36 3.52
C LYS A 104 -12.44 -19.96 4.10
N TYR A 105 -12.00 -19.00 3.29
CA TYR A 105 -12.07 -17.56 3.54
C TYR A 105 -12.86 -16.89 2.42
N SER A 106 -13.72 -15.93 2.75
CA SER A 106 -14.53 -15.19 1.77
C SER A 106 -14.40 -13.70 2.09
N CYS A 107 -13.46 -13.04 1.41
CA CYS A 107 -12.99 -11.71 1.77
C CYS A 107 -13.71 -10.66 0.91
N THR A 108 -14.44 -9.75 1.57
CA THR A 108 -15.18 -8.67 0.91
C THR A 108 -14.32 -7.44 0.75
N SER A 109 -14.80 -6.45 -0.02
CA SER A 109 -14.10 -5.16 -0.13
C SER A 109 -13.94 -4.49 1.23
N GLU A 110 -14.91 -4.65 2.15
CA GLU A 110 -14.87 -4.13 3.52
C GLU A 110 -13.93 -4.91 4.42
N SER A 111 -13.85 -6.24 4.32
CA SER A 111 -12.94 -7.03 5.16
C SER A 111 -11.48 -6.77 4.78
N ILE A 112 -11.22 -6.53 3.50
CA ILE A 112 -9.89 -6.18 2.98
C ILE A 112 -9.51 -4.73 3.31
N LYS A 113 -10.48 -3.81 3.48
CA LYS A 113 -10.20 -2.43 3.88
C LYS A 113 -10.03 -2.40 5.40
N ASP A 114 -8.94 -1.81 5.90
CA ASP A 114 -8.73 -1.58 7.34
C ASP A 114 -9.85 -0.71 7.93
N VAL A 115 -10.95 -1.31 8.37
CA VAL A 115 -12.03 -0.61 9.08
C VAL A 115 -11.89 -0.90 10.56
N GLY A 116 -11.29 0.04 11.28
CA GLY A 116 -11.30 0.08 12.74
C GLY A 116 -12.73 0.10 13.26
N GLY A 117 -13.17 -1.02 13.83
CA GLY A 117 -14.44 -1.19 14.51
C GLY A 117 -14.23 -1.88 15.86
N ASP A 118 -15.09 -1.52 16.82
CA ASP A 118 -15.07 -1.80 18.26
C ASP A 118 -14.23 -2.96 18.81
N SER A 119 -13.64 -2.68 19.98
CA SER A 119 -12.66 -3.45 20.77
C SER A 119 -13.16 -4.79 21.35
N ARG A 120 -13.77 -5.64 20.53
CA ARG A 120 -13.77 -7.11 20.67
C ARG A 120 -13.37 -7.71 19.34
N ALA A 121 -12.14 -7.41 18.90
CA ALA A 121 -11.56 -7.91 17.66
C ALA A 121 -11.87 -9.41 17.52
N SER A 122 -12.74 -9.73 16.57
CA SER A 122 -12.94 -11.13 16.18
C SER A 122 -11.61 -11.62 15.64
N ARG A 123 -11.19 -12.83 16.01
CA ARG A 123 -10.01 -13.49 15.43
C ARG A 123 -10.00 -13.39 13.89
N LEU A 124 -11.17 -13.35 13.26
CA LEU A 124 -11.31 -13.12 11.82
C LEU A 124 -10.74 -11.77 11.37
N LEU A 125 -11.01 -10.68 12.10
CA LEU A 125 -10.49 -9.35 11.75
C LEU A 125 -8.96 -9.31 11.83
N GLU A 126 -8.38 -9.93 12.85
CA GLU A 126 -6.92 -10.08 12.97
C GLU A 126 -6.35 -10.84 11.77
N MET A 127 -7.01 -11.89 11.31
CA MET A 127 -6.57 -12.67 10.15
C MET A 127 -6.60 -11.86 8.86
N GLU A 128 -7.64 -11.05 8.64
CA GLU A 128 -7.71 -10.16 7.47
C GLU A 128 -6.59 -9.12 7.50
N GLN A 129 -6.28 -8.57 8.68
CA GLN A 129 -5.15 -7.65 8.87
C GLN A 129 -3.80 -8.34 8.62
N GLU A 130 -3.62 -9.57 9.12
CA GLU A 130 -2.43 -10.38 8.89
C GLU A 130 -2.26 -10.72 7.40
N ALA A 131 -3.35 -11.05 6.69
CA ALA A 131 -3.35 -11.31 5.25
C ALA A 131 -3.07 -10.04 4.44
N ASN A 132 -3.61 -8.88 4.84
CA ASN A 132 -3.26 -7.58 4.25
C ASN A 132 -1.79 -7.22 4.44
N ALA A 133 -1.25 -7.47 5.64
CA ALA A 133 0.17 -7.26 5.94
C ALA A 133 1.06 -8.19 5.09
N PHE A 134 0.68 -9.47 4.98
CA PHE A 134 1.34 -10.44 4.11
C PHE A 134 1.35 -9.97 2.65
N ALA A 135 0.18 -9.61 2.10
CA ALA A 135 0.04 -9.17 0.72
C ALA A 135 0.88 -7.92 0.41
N SER A 136 0.84 -6.94 1.31
CA SER A 136 1.61 -5.70 1.18
C SER A 136 3.11 -5.96 1.22
N GLU A 137 3.56 -6.83 2.13
CA GLU A 137 4.97 -7.21 2.25
C GLU A 137 5.42 -8.05 1.04
N LEU A 138 4.60 -8.95 0.53
CA LEU A 138 4.93 -9.79 -0.62
C LEU A 138 5.04 -8.97 -1.91
N LEU A 139 4.10 -8.04 -2.12
CA LEU A 139 4.05 -7.24 -3.35
C LEU A 139 5.07 -6.10 -3.37
N MET A 140 5.39 -5.52 -2.21
CA MET A 140 6.34 -4.41 -2.10
C MET A 140 7.34 -4.65 -0.94
N PRO A 141 8.22 -5.67 -1.01
CA PRO A 141 9.02 -6.10 0.15
C PRO A 141 9.88 -5.00 0.76
N THR A 142 9.93 -4.93 2.09
CA THR A 142 10.57 -3.82 2.84
C THR A 142 12.03 -3.64 2.42
N ALA A 143 12.80 -4.73 2.37
CA ALA A 143 14.21 -4.69 2.01
C ALA A 143 14.44 -4.21 0.57
N VAL A 144 13.59 -4.66 -0.37
CA VAL A 144 13.68 -4.27 -1.79
C VAL A 144 13.25 -2.82 -1.96
N PHE A 145 12.12 -2.43 -1.35
CA PHE A 145 11.56 -1.09 -1.43
C PHE A 145 12.54 -0.05 -0.86
N ARG A 146 13.11 -0.29 0.34
CA ARG A 146 14.12 0.60 0.94
C ARG A 146 15.37 0.72 0.07
N ARG A 147 15.88 -0.38 -0.48
CA ARG A 147 17.04 -0.36 -1.37
C ARG A 147 16.77 0.45 -2.64
N LEU A 148 15.56 0.40 -3.19
CA LEU A 148 15.16 1.21 -4.33
C LEU A 148 15.00 2.68 -3.95
N LEU A 149 14.38 2.98 -2.79
CA LEU A 149 14.27 4.34 -2.27
C LEU A 149 15.63 5.02 -2.10
N GLN A 150 16.65 4.30 -1.62
CA GLN A 150 18.02 4.81 -1.47
C GLN A 150 18.69 5.23 -2.79
N GLN A 151 18.13 4.87 -3.94
CA GLN A 151 18.63 5.30 -5.25
C GLN A 151 18.09 6.69 -5.64
N TYR A 152 17.06 7.16 -4.94
CA TYR A 152 16.48 8.50 -5.10
C TYR A 152 17.08 9.46 -4.07
N GLY A 153 16.97 10.76 -4.35
CA GLY A 153 17.35 11.82 -3.44
C GLY A 153 16.18 12.23 -2.55
N GLU A 154 15.91 13.54 -2.51
CA GLU A 154 14.72 14.09 -1.87
C GLU A 154 13.43 13.49 -2.41
N PRO A 155 12.36 13.45 -1.59
CA PRO A 155 11.15 12.80 -1.98
C PRO A 155 10.40 13.60 -3.06
N ASP A 156 9.93 12.90 -4.09
CA ASP A 156 9.00 13.40 -5.10
C ASP A 156 7.89 12.36 -5.40
N LEU A 157 6.96 12.69 -6.29
CA LEU A 157 5.94 11.77 -6.79
C LEU A 157 6.42 10.93 -7.98
N GLU A 158 7.52 11.31 -8.64
CA GLU A 158 8.09 10.55 -9.75
C GLU A 158 8.60 9.20 -9.26
N GLN A 159 9.35 9.17 -8.16
CA GLN A 159 9.81 7.93 -7.51
C GLN A 159 8.62 7.05 -7.08
N VAL A 160 7.53 7.64 -6.57
CA VAL A 160 6.35 6.87 -6.13
C VAL A 160 5.67 6.24 -7.34
N GLN A 161 5.58 6.97 -8.45
CA GLN A 161 5.08 6.45 -9.71
C GLN A 161 5.99 5.35 -10.28
N ALA A 162 7.30 5.55 -10.27
CA ALA A 162 8.28 4.57 -10.73
C ALA A 162 8.21 3.28 -9.91
N LEU A 163 8.09 3.38 -8.57
CA LEU A 163 7.91 2.22 -7.68
C LEU A 163 6.56 1.54 -7.89
N SER A 164 5.49 2.30 -8.12
CA SER A 164 4.16 1.78 -8.43
C SER A 164 4.19 0.94 -9.71
N VAL A 165 4.87 1.41 -10.75
CA VAL A 165 5.09 0.68 -12.01
C VAL A 165 5.98 -0.54 -11.78
N HIS A 166 7.07 -0.41 -11.03
CA HIS A 166 8.01 -1.50 -10.75
C HIS A 166 7.36 -2.70 -10.05
N PHE A 167 6.51 -2.43 -9.05
CA PHE A 167 5.82 -3.48 -8.29
C PHE A 167 4.46 -3.89 -8.89
N ASP A 168 3.98 -3.18 -9.91
CA ASP A 168 2.61 -3.26 -10.45
C ASP A 168 1.54 -3.17 -9.36
N THR A 169 1.57 -2.05 -8.63
CA THR A 169 0.64 -1.72 -7.54
C THR A 169 0.02 -0.35 -7.78
N SER A 170 -1.13 -0.07 -7.17
CA SER A 170 -1.77 1.25 -7.29
C SER A 170 -0.92 2.33 -6.64
N ILE A 171 -0.91 3.54 -7.21
CA ILE A 171 -0.23 4.72 -6.63
C ILE A 171 -0.59 4.92 -5.15
N GLN A 172 -1.86 4.74 -4.77
CA GLN A 172 -2.28 4.88 -3.37
C GLN A 172 -1.59 3.87 -2.45
N ALA A 173 -1.56 2.58 -2.83
CA ALA A 173 -0.87 1.55 -2.06
C ALA A 173 0.65 1.82 -1.97
N THR A 174 1.26 2.26 -3.07
CA THR A 174 2.68 2.61 -3.10
C THR A 174 2.98 3.83 -2.23
N ALA A 175 2.13 4.85 -2.25
CA ALA A 175 2.23 6.04 -1.38
C ALA A 175 2.13 5.66 0.10
N HIS A 176 1.21 4.78 0.48
CA HIS A 176 1.17 4.24 1.85
C HIS A 176 2.44 3.48 2.23
N ARG A 177 2.99 2.69 1.30
CA ARG A 177 4.23 1.95 1.52
C ARG A 177 5.42 2.91 1.66
N PHE A 178 5.46 3.95 0.84
CA PHE A 178 6.43 5.04 0.90
C PHE A 178 6.43 5.68 2.29
N LEU A 179 5.28 6.18 2.75
CA LEU A 179 5.15 6.84 4.05
C LEU A 179 5.61 5.98 5.23
N ARG A 180 5.45 4.66 5.14
CA ARG A 180 5.87 3.73 6.20
C ARG A 180 7.37 3.45 6.20
N LEU A 181 8.05 3.66 5.08
CA LEU A 181 9.44 3.21 4.87
C LEU A 181 10.42 4.35 4.56
N SER A 182 9.91 5.56 4.28
CA SER A 182 10.69 6.78 4.13
C SER A 182 10.90 7.46 5.47
N ASP A 183 12.07 8.06 5.66
CA ASP A 183 12.40 8.88 6.84
C ASP A 183 12.10 10.38 6.59
N TYR A 184 11.31 10.70 5.56
CA TYR A 184 10.96 12.07 5.20
C TYR A 184 9.60 12.50 5.78
N PRO A 185 9.46 13.76 6.23
CA PRO A 185 8.19 14.35 6.64
C PRO A 185 7.27 14.57 5.42
N VAL A 186 6.59 13.50 5.00
CA VAL A 186 5.70 13.50 3.83
C VAL A 186 4.24 13.23 4.21
N ALA A 187 3.32 13.88 3.52
CA ALA A 187 1.91 13.56 3.49
C ALA A 187 1.39 13.39 2.06
N PHE A 188 0.35 12.58 1.89
CA PHE A 188 -0.36 12.42 0.62
C PHE A 188 -1.83 12.81 0.77
N VAL A 189 -2.32 13.55 -0.22
CA VAL A 189 -3.71 13.95 -0.34
C VAL A 189 -4.27 13.39 -1.65
N PHE A 190 -5.36 12.65 -1.55
CA PHE A 190 -6.09 12.10 -2.68
C PHE A 190 -7.36 12.92 -2.88
N SER A 191 -7.59 13.38 -4.10
CA SER A 191 -8.77 14.17 -4.42
C SER A 191 -9.39 13.76 -5.75
N HIS A 192 -10.67 14.12 -5.91
CA HIS A 192 -11.45 13.90 -7.12
C HIS A 192 -12.31 15.14 -7.36
N ASN A 193 -12.18 15.77 -8.53
CA ASN A 193 -12.87 17.03 -8.87
C ASN A 193 -12.74 18.08 -7.75
N ASP A 194 -11.49 18.33 -7.34
CA ASP A 194 -11.09 19.28 -6.29
C ASP A 194 -11.68 19.02 -4.90
N THR A 195 -12.30 17.86 -4.68
CA THR A 195 -12.79 17.44 -3.37
C THR A 195 -11.86 16.37 -2.81
N ILE A 196 -11.37 16.59 -1.59
CA ILE A 196 -10.49 15.65 -0.90
C ILE A 196 -11.28 14.40 -0.56
N THR A 197 -10.87 13.25 -1.08
CA THR A 197 -11.51 11.96 -0.79
C THR A 197 -10.88 11.31 0.43
N TYR A 198 -9.56 11.41 0.53
CA TYR A 198 -8.75 10.78 1.57
C TYR A 198 -7.40 11.48 1.68
N TRP A 199 -6.80 11.49 2.86
CA TRP A 199 -5.40 11.91 3.05
C TRP A 199 -4.74 11.09 4.13
N THR A 200 -3.41 11.03 4.11
CA THR A 200 -2.58 10.28 5.05
C THR A 200 -1.22 10.94 5.20
N ARG A 201 -0.49 10.63 6.27
CA ARG A 201 0.85 11.19 6.55
C ARG A 201 1.77 10.15 7.16
N GLY A 202 3.07 10.31 6.92
CA GLY A 202 4.12 9.48 7.51
C GLY A 202 4.31 9.77 9.00
N PRO A 203 5.00 8.89 9.73
CA PRO A 203 5.33 9.11 11.14
C PRO A 203 6.22 10.33 11.34
N GLU A 204 7.07 10.64 10.36
CA GLU A 204 7.99 11.78 10.39
C GLU A 204 7.31 13.12 10.06
N PHE A 205 6.00 13.15 9.76
CA PHE A 205 5.27 14.39 9.48
C PHE A 205 4.58 14.90 10.77
N PRO A 206 5.18 15.82 11.53
CA PRO A 206 4.66 16.19 12.85
C PRO A 206 3.42 17.07 12.76
N PHE A 207 3.28 17.84 11.69
CA PHE A 207 2.31 18.92 11.59
C PHE A 207 0.87 18.44 11.40
N ARG A 208 -0.07 19.18 12.01
CA ARG A 208 -1.49 18.96 11.82
C ARG A 208 -1.97 19.54 10.49
N MET A 209 -2.69 18.73 9.73
CA MET A 209 -3.33 19.15 8.49
C MET A 209 -4.60 19.98 8.77
N ARG A 210 -4.79 21.07 8.02
CA ARG A 210 -5.99 21.95 8.04
C ARG A 210 -7.18 21.34 7.29
N ILE A 211 -6.94 20.32 6.46
CA ILE A 211 -7.91 19.68 5.57
C ILE A 211 -8.74 18.59 6.26
N ARG A 212 -9.89 18.24 5.67
CA ARG A 212 -10.74 17.12 6.09
C ARG A 212 -11.20 16.32 4.88
N ASN A 213 -11.50 15.04 5.07
CA ASN A 213 -12.14 14.26 4.01
C ASN A 213 -13.51 14.87 3.68
N GLY A 214 -13.80 15.00 2.40
CA GLY A 214 -15.00 15.66 1.86
C GLY A 214 -14.90 17.18 1.73
N SER A 215 -13.83 17.83 2.20
CA SER A 215 -13.64 19.27 1.99
C SER A 215 -13.03 19.55 0.61
N PRO A 216 -13.22 20.78 0.07
CA PRO A 216 -12.47 21.21 -1.10
C PRO A 216 -10.96 21.26 -0.82
N LEU A 217 -10.16 21.16 -1.88
CA LEU A 217 -8.73 21.51 -1.85
C LEU A 217 -8.55 22.99 -1.45
N PRO A 218 -7.45 23.34 -0.75
CA PRO A 218 -7.10 24.74 -0.46
C PRO A 218 -7.07 25.59 -1.72
N ARG A 219 -7.49 26.86 -1.63
CA ARG A 219 -7.66 27.71 -2.83
C ARG A 219 -6.35 27.97 -3.54
N GLU A 220 -5.28 28.04 -2.75
CA GLU A 220 -3.90 28.33 -3.11
C GLU A 220 -3.15 27.08 -3.61
N SER A 221 -3.71 25.88 -3.40
CA SER A 221 -3.10 24.63 -3.86
C SER A 221 -3.09 24.55 -5.39
N LEU A 222 -1.94 24.17 -5.95
CA LEU A 222 -1.75 23.94 -7.38
C LEU A 222 -2.55 22.72 -7.85
N ALA A 223 -2.86 21.81 -6.94
CA ALA A 223 -3.77 20.70 -7.18
C ALA A 223 -5.17 21.13 -7.64
N ARG A 224 -5.61 22.39 -7.42
CA ARG A 224 -6.87 22.92 -8.00
C ARG A 224 -6.78 23.23 -9.50
N GLY A 225 -5.58 23.29 -10.04
CA GLY A 225 -5.36 23.49 -11.48
C GLY A 225 -5.93 22.36 -12.33
N SER A 226 -5.96 22.58 -13.63
CA SER A 226 -6.11 21.52 -14.63
C SER A 226 -4.74 21.16 -15.17
N GLY A 227 -4.43 19.87 -15.22
CA GLY A 227 -3.13 19.38 -15.68
C GLY A 227 -3.25 17.95 -16.19
N GLN A 228 -2.14 17.44 -16.74
CA GLN A 228 -2.01 16.05 -17.16
C GLN A 228 -0.64 15.52 -16.73
N GLY A 229 -0.62 14.36 -16.08
CA GLY A 229 0.62 13.77 -15.62
C GLY A 229 1.19 14.48 -14.39
N LEU A 230 2.49 14.38 -14.22
CA LEU A 230 3.20 14.89 -13.05
C LEU A 230 3.51 16.38 -13.22
N ALA A 231 3.13 17.19 -12.24
CA ALA A 231 3.52 18.60 -12.17
C ALA A 231 4.92 18.77 -11.56
N GLU A 232 5.50 19.94 -11.79
CA GLU A 232 6.72 20.36 -11.07
C GLU A 232 6.43 20.51 -9.57
N MET A 233 7.48 20.35 -8.77
CA MET A 233 7.41 20.57 -7.33
C MET A 233 7.53 22.07 -7.04
N GLU A 234 6.65 22.58 -6.21
CA GLU A 234 6.51 24.02 -5.97
C GLU A 234 6.40 24.31 -4.47
N ALA A 235 7.04 25.38 -4.03
CA ALA A 235 6.97 25.83 -2.64
C ALA A 235 5.74 26.71 -2.41
N LEU A 236 4.91 26.34 -1.45
CA LEU A 236 3.74 27.10 -1.01
C LEU A 236 3.92 27.55 0.44
N ASP A 237 3.16 28.56 0.84
CA ASP A 237 3.06 28.97 2.25
C ASP A 237 2.55 27.80 3.10
N GLY A 238 3.21 27.50 4.23
CA GLY A 238 2.85 26.40 5.12
C GLY A 238 1.39 26.41 5.59
N LEU A 239 0.80 27.59 5.77
CA LEU A 239 -0.62 27.76 6.15
C LEU A 239 -1.59 27.31 5.06
N THR A 240 -1.11 27.06 3.84
CA THR A 240 -1.93 26.48 2.75
C THR A 240 -2.49 25.11 3.18
N TRP A 241 -1.67 24.29 3.83
CA TRP A 241 -2.00 22.91 4.16
C TRP A 241 -2.03 22.62 5.67
N LEU A 242 -1.25 23.37 6.46
CA LEU A 242 -1.05 23.14 7.88
C LEU A 242 -1.96 24.00 8.74
N SER A 243 -2.24 23.52 9.95
CA SER A 243 -3.08 24.17 10.95
C SER A 243 -2.22 24.87 12.00
N ASP A 244 -2.55 26.12 12.34
CA ASP A 244 -1.86 26.96 13.34
C ASP A 244 -2.43 26.83 14.77
N GLU A 245 -3.44 25.97 14.98
CA GLU A 245 -4.23 25.85 16.22
C GLU A 245 -3.46 25.41 17.50
N ARG A 246 -2.13 25.24 17.48
CA ARG A 246 -1.35 24.66 18.61
C ARG A 246 -0.11 25.42 19.04
N ASP A 247 0.11 26.64 18.59
CA ASP A 247 1.37 27.38 18.83
C ASP A 247 2.62 26.57 18.38
N GLU A 248 2.44 25.60 17.47
CA GLU A 248 3.54 24.89 16.82
C GLU A 248 4.19 25.84 15.81
N ARG A 249 5.51 26.04 15.87
CA ARG A 249 6.24 26.79 14.84
C ARG A 249 6.05 26.05 13.53
N LEU A 250 5.23 26.60 12.65
CA LEU A 250 4.99 26.04 11.32
C LEU A 250 6.19 26.33 10.44
N PRO A 251 6.52 25.44 9.49
CA PRO A 251 7.49 25.77 8.45
C PRO A 251 6.93 26.91 7.59
N ASP A 252 7.79 27.83 7.18
CA ASP A 252 7.43 28.93 6.29
C ASP A 252 6.88 28.39 4.96
N THR A 253 7.49 27.30 4.48
CA THR A 253 7.14 26.67 3.21
C THR A 253 6.77 25.20 3.36
N ILE A 254 5.90 24.74 2.46
CA ILE A 254 5.61 23.33 2.22
C ILE A 254 5.72 23.08 0.72
N LEU A 255 6.46 22.04 0.34
CA LEU A 255 6.61 21.63 -1.05
C LEU A 255 5.39 20.82 -1.47
N GLU A 256 4.74 21.23 -2.55
CA GLU A 256 3.60 20.56 -3.15
C GLU A 256 3.99 20.02 -4.52
N GLN A 257 3.66 18.75 -4.78
CA GLN A 257 3.70 18.18 -6.12
C GLN A 257 2.41 17.41 -6.39
N THR A 258 1.84 17.55 -7.59
CA THR A 258 0.59 16.89 -7.95
C THR A 258 0.71 16.03 -9.19
N LEU A 259 0.23 14.79 -9.09
CA LEU A 259 -0.02 13.89 -10.20
C LEU A 259 -1.50 14.00 -10.63
N PHE A 260 -1.72 14.59 -11.80
CA PHE A 260 -3.03 14.69 -12.44
C PHE A 260 -3.36 13.42 -13.21
N GLN A 261 -4.42 12.74 -12.80
CA GLN A 261 -4.90 11.50 -13.40
C GLN A 261 -6.20 11.73 -14.19
N ARG A 262 -6.68 10.67 -14.84
CA ARG A 262 -7.93 10.71 -15.62
C ARG A 262 -9.14 10.95 -14.71
N ASP A 263 -10.22 11.40 -15.32
CA ASP A 263 -11.53 11.58 -14.68
C ASP A 263 -11.49 12.48 -13.43
N GLY A 264 -10.55 13.43 -13.38
CA GLY A 264 -10.45 14.41 -12.31
C GLY A 264 -9.83 13.89 -11.01
N TYR A 265 -9.30 12.66 -11.00
CA TYR A 265 -8.53 12.14 -9.87
C TYR A 265 -7.14 12.79 -9.79
N LYS A 266 -6.69 13.13 -8.58
CA LYS A 266 -5.38 13.73 -8.33
C LYS A 266 -4.74 13.10 -7.09
N VAL A 267 -3.42 12.94 -7.14
CA VAL A 267 -2.60 12.57 -5.98
C VAL A 267 -1.62 13.70 -5.74
N THR A 268 -1.70 14.32 -4.57
CA THR A 268 -0.84 15.43 -4.18
C THR A 268 0.07 14.97 -3.06
N MET A 269 1.38 15.15 -3.23
CA MET A 269 2.36 14.93 -2.19
C MET A 269 2.73 16.27 -1.58
N LEU A 270 2.85 16.27 -0.26
CA LEU A 270 3.29 17.39 0.54
C LEU A 270 4.56 16.97 1.27
N TYR A 271 5.60 17.78 1.19
CA TYR A 271 6.89 17.53 1.80
C TYR A 271 7.37 18.79 2.53
N VAL A 272 7.87 18.62 3.76
CA VAL A 272 8.53 19.68 4.53
C VAL A 272 10.03 19.42 4.51
N ASP A 273 10.78 20.17 3.72
CA ASP A 273 12.22 20.01 3.57
C ASP A 273 13.03 20.54 4.76
N ASP A 274 12.51 21.57 5.44
CA ASP A 274 13.13 22.16 6.62
C ASP A 274 12.19 22.09 7.83
N LEU A 275 12.55 21.26 8.82
CA LEU A 275 11.83 21.21 10.10
C LEU A 275 12.38 22.33 10.99
N PRO A 276 11.52 23.17 11.58
CA PRO A 276 11.98 24.23 12.47
C PRO A 276 12.79 23.63 13.61
N SER A 277 14.08 23.97 13.68
CA SER A 277 14.97 23.53 14.75
C SER A 277 14.68 24.29 16.04
N ASP A 278 14.73 23.59 17.19
CA ASP A 278 14.59 24.18 18.53
C ASP A 278 15.70 25.20 18.88
N ASP A 279 16.71 25.37 18.02
CA ASP A 279 17.91 26.19 18.28
C ASP A 279 17.83 27.64 17.74
N ASP A 280 16.73 28.04 17.08
CA ASP A 280 16.54 29.40 16.53
C ASP A 280 15.64 30.28 17.44
N ASP A 281 16.05 30.46 18.69
CA ASP A 281 15.53 31.45 19.67
C ASP A 281 16.63 32.41 20.17
#